data_AF-A0A2A9MN61-F1
#
_entry.id   AF-A0A2A9MN61-F1
#
_cell.length_a   1.000
_cell.length_b   1.000
_cell.length_c   1.000
_cell.angle_alpha   90.00
_cell.angle_beta   90.00
_cell.angle_gamma   90.00
#
_symmetry.space_group_name_H-M   'P 1'
#
loop_
_entity.id
_entity.type
_entity.pdbx_description
1 polymer ?
#
loop_
_entity_poly.entity_id
_entity_poly.type
_entity_poly.pdbx_seq_one_letter_code
_entity_poly.pdbx_strand_id
1 'polypeptide(L)'
;MFFVIEQWHNVALRPAQLGRRYHQYVETLLRQQVEGKCLHNLGYIICVIRIVHMEAGRVQDGTGMVIVAARYQAITFKPFKDEVLDAVITDVNKLGLFAQCGPLKVFVSRASLPPSFVYQDDSAVGCMTDGEVELRVDSDIRLRLLGVRYDSMNLFAIATINESYLGPIHHSNLGTQSNAALFGGLGAASSDYVSPQSPSLHSPHSPAL
;
A
#
# COMPACT_ATOMS: atom_id res chain seq x y z
N MET A 1 -10.07 8.96 -3.96
CA MET A 1 -11.40 8.34 -3.76
C MET A 1 -11.51 7.04 -4.57
N PHE A 2 -12.30 6.06 -4.09
CA PHE A 2 -12.61 4.83 -4.82
C PHE A 2 -13.96 4.93 -5.54
N PHE A 3 -14.05 4.38 -6.75
CA PHE A 3 -15.27 4.37 -7.57
C PHE A 3 -15.51 2.99 -8.15
N VAL A 4 -16.78 2.68 -8.41
CA VAL A 4 -17.17 1.58 -9.28
C VAL A 4 -17.59 2.16 -10.62
N ILE A 5 -16.92 1.75 -11.69
CA ILE A 5 -17.20 2.22 -13.05
C ILE A 5 -17.48 1.05 -13.99
N GLU A 6 -18.12 1.32 -15.12
CA GLU A 6 -18.17 0.41 -16.26
C GLU A 6 -17.37 0.98 -17.43
N GLN A 7 -16.60 0.13 -18.10
CA GLN A 7 -15.80 0.53 -19.25
C GLN A 7 -15.77 -0.57 -20.32
N TRP A 8 -15.60 -0.13 -21.56
CA TRP A 8 -15.35 -1.02 -22.70
C TRP A 8 -13.87 -1.21 -22.91
N HIS A 9 -13.48 -2.45 -23.19
CA HIS A 9 -12.10 -2.78 -23.58
C HIS A 9 -12.10 -3.87 -24.65
N ASN A 10 -11.19 -3.74 -25.60
CA ASN A 10 -11.03 -4.69 -26.70
C ASN A 10 -9.94 -5.71 -26.34
N VAL A 11 -10.31 -6.99 -26.38
CA VAL A 11 -9.40 -8.11 -26.12
C VAL A 11 -9.10 -8.80 -27.45
N ALA A 12 -7.83 -8.95 -27.78
CA ALA A 12 -7.38 -9.69 -28.95
C ALA A 12 -7.03 -11.13 -28.57
N LEU A 13 -7.60 -12.10 -29.29
CA LEU A 13 -7.37 -13.53 -29.10
C LEU A 13 -6.76 -14.17 -30.34
N ARG A 14 -5.90 -15.16 -30.11
CA ARG A 14 -5.38 -16.02 -31.17
C ARG A 14 -6.42 -17.06 -31.57
N PRO A 15 -6.46 -17.54 -32.82
CA PRO A 15 -7.38 -18.59 -33.26
C PRO A 15 -7.34 -19.85 -32.37
N ALA A 16 -6.17 -20.24 -31.87
CA ALA A 16 -6.00 -21.38 -30.97
C ALA A 16 -6.74 -21.25 -29.63
N GLN A 17 -7.15 -20.03 -29.23
CA GLN A 17 -7.84 -19.74 -27.97
C GLN A 17 -9.37 -19.77 -28.11
N LEU A 18 -9.91 -19.94 -29.33
CA LEU A 18 -11.35 -19.95 -29.63
C LEU A 18 -12.05 -21.28 -29.30
N GLY A 19 -11.42 -22.14 -28.51
CA GLY A 19 -11.98 -23.44 -28.10
C GLY A 19 -13.02 -23.34 -26.97
N ARG A 20 -13.29 -24.47 -26.32
CA ARG A 20 -14.30 -24.61 -25.24
C ARG A 20 -14.12 -23.65 -24.06
N ARG A 21 -12.92 -23.11 -23.85
CA ARG A 21 -12.58 -22.16 -22.76
C ARG A 21 -12.51 -20.70 -23.22
N TYR A 22 -13.11 -20.37 -24.37
CA TYR A 22 -13.08 -19.04 -24.96
C TYR A 22 -13.41 -17.91 -23.96
N HIS A 23 -14.54 -18.00 -23.25
CA HIS A 23 -14.95 -16.97 -22.27
C HIS A 23 -13.91 -16.76 -21.15
N GLN A 24 -13.32 -17.86 -20.65
CA GLN A 24 -12.30 -17.80 -19.61
C GLN A 24 -11.02 -17.12 -20.11
N TYR A 25 -10.64 -17.37 -21.37
CA TYR A 25 -9.50 -16.69 -21.99
C TYR A 25 -9.76 -15.20 -22.17
N VAL A 26 -10.95 -14.79 -22.63
CA VAL A 26 -11.31 -13.37 -22.74
C VAL A 26 -11.22 -12.69 -21.38
N GLU A 27 -11.79 -13.29 -20.34
CA GLU A 27 -11.76 -12.72 -18.99
C GLU A 27 -10.33 -12.60 -18.43
N THR A 28 -9.54 -13.66 -18.56
CA THR A 28 -8.15 -13.66 -18.07
C THR A 28 -7.32 -12.59 -18.77
N LEU A 29 -7.43 -12.50 -20.10
CA LEU A 29 -6.71 -11.51 -20.88
C LEU A 29 -7.18 -10.08 -20.57
N LEU A 30 -8.48 -9.88 -20.40
CA LEU A 30 -9.03 -8.58 -20.02
C LEU A 30 -8.43 -8.12 -18.68
N ARG A 31 -8.48 -8.97 -17.65
CA ARG A 31 -7.94 -8.67 -16.31
C ARG A 31 -6.46 -8.31 -16.38
N GLN A 32 -5.66 -9.15 -17.05
CA GLN A 32 -4.23 -8.89 -17.26
C GLN A 32 -3.93 -7.59 -18.00
N GLN A 33 -4.82 -7.17 -18.90
CA GLN A 33 -4.64 -5.96 -19.68
C GLN A 33 -5.15 -4.69 -19.02
N VAL A 34 -5.99 -4.75 -17.99
CA VAL A 34 -6.60 -3.54 -17.40
C VAL A 34 -6.25 -3.34 -15.93
N GLU A 35 -6.12 -4.41 -15.16
CA GLU A 35 -5.80 -4.33 -13.73
C GLU A 35 -4.40 -3.75 -13.52
N GLY A 36 -4.27 -2.83 -12.56
CA GLY A 36 -3.03 -2.10 -12.25
C GLY A 36 -2.73 -0.95 -13.21
N LYS A 37 -3.46 -0.78 -14.32
CA LYS A 37 -3.23 0.34 -15.24
C LYS A 37 -3.81 1.64 -14.71
N CYS A 38 -3.10 2.74 -14.92
CA CYS A 38 -3.61 4.08 -14.70
C CYS A 38 -4.11 4.68 -16.01
N LEU A 39 -5.32 5.23 -15.98
CA LEU A 39 -5.90 5.99 -17.08
C LEU A 39 -6.18 7.41 -16.60
N HIS A 40 -5.87 8.41 -17.43
CA HIS A 40 -6.02 9.83 -17.06
C HIS A 40 -7.42 10.19 -16.55
N ASN A 41 -8.47 9.67 -17.19
CA ASN A 41 -9.86 9.97 -16.87
C ASN A 41 -10.42 9.14 -15.71
N LEU A 42 -9.89 7.94 -15.45
CA LEU A 42 -10.45 6.97 -14.51
C LEU A 42 -9.60 6.73 -13.26
N GLY A 43 -8.35 7.16 -13.27
CA GLY A 43 -7.36 6.85 -12.24
C GLY A 43 -6.80 5.44 -12.40
N TYR A 44 -6.35 4.85 -11.29
CA TYR A 44 -5.85 3.47 -11.26
C TYR A 44 -7.02 2.49 -11.30
N ILE A 45 -6.98 1.51 -12.19
CA ILE A 45 -7.87 0.35 -12.16
C ILE A 45 -7.30 -0.64 -11.15
N ILE A 46 -7.98 -0.81 -10.02
CA ILE A 46 -7.52 -1.66 -8.92
C ILE A 46 -7.83 -3.11 -9.22
N CYS A 47 -9.10 -3.39 -9.52
CA CYS A 47 -9.56 -4.75 -9.77
C CYS A 47 -10.84 -4.72 -10.62
N VAL A 48 -10.95 -5.69 -11.53
CA VAL A 48 -12.18 -5.94 -12.28
C VAL A 48 -13.12 -6.76 -11.39
N ILE A 49 -14.33 -6.26 -11.16
CA ILE A 49 -15.36 -6.97 -10.39
C ILE A 49 -15.93 -8.10 -11.25
N ARG A 50 -16.40 -7.77 -12.45
CA ARG A 50 -17.05 -8.72 -13.37
C ARG A 50 -17.10 -8.18 -14.80
N ILE A 51 -17.32 -9.08 -15.76
CA ILE A 51 -17.70 -8.72 -17.12
C ILE A 51 -19.22 -8.59 -17.18
N VAL A 52 -19.71 -7.42 -17.61
CA VAL A 52 -21.13 -7.09 -17.71
C VAL A 52 -21.70 -7.54 -19.05
N HIS A 53 -20.94 -7.36 -20.13
CA HIS A 53 -21.36 -7.71 -21.47
C HIS A 53 -20.15 -8.08 -22.34
N MET A 54 -20.34 -9.01 -23.27
CA MET A 54 -19.31 -9.40 -24.24
C MET A 54 -19.94 -9.48 -25.62
N GLU A 55 -19.37 -8.76 -26.57
CA GLU A 55 -19.83 -8.78 -27.96
C GLU A 55 -19.32 -10.02 -28.71
N ALA A 56 -19.92 -10.30 -29.88
CA ALA A 56 -19.42 -11.30 -30.79
C ALA A 56 -18.02 -10.91 -31.30
N GLY A 57 -17.08 -11.86 -31.23
CA GLY A 57 -15.72 -11.64 -31.72
C GLY A 57 -15.68 -11.43 -33.23
N ARG A 58 -14.87 -10.46 -33.68
CA ARG A 58 -14.66 -10.17 -35.10
C ARG A 58 -13.23 -10.52 -35.49
N VAL A 59 -13.07 -11.22 -36.60
CA VAL A 59 -11.75 -11.51 -37.16
C VAL A 59 -11.17 -10.22 -37.72
N GLN A 60 -9.94 -9.89 -37.33
CA GLN A 60 -9.19 -8.76 -37.83
C GLN A 60 -8.50 -9.14 -39.14
N ASP A 61 -8.72 -8.35 -40.18
CA ASP A 61 -8.09 -8.54 -41.48
C ASP A 61 -6.56 -8.39 -41.37
N GLY A 62 -5.84 -9.23 -42.10
CA GLY A 62 -4.36 -9.25 -42.12
C GLY A 62 -3.71 -10.04 -40.99
N THR A 63 -4.16 -9.89 -39.74
CA THR A 63 -3.56 -10.60 -38.59
C THR A 63 -4.23 -11.95 -38.29
N GLY A 64 -5.50 -12.12 -38.67
CA GLY A 64 -6.31 -13.29 -38.33
C GLY A 64 -6.63 -13.41 -36.83
N MET A 65 -6.33 -12.38 -36.04
CA MET A 65 -6.70 -12.30 -34.62
C MET A 65 -8.20 -12.07 -34.48
N VAL A 66 -8.80 -12.57 -33.41
CA VAL A 66 -10.21 -12.28 -33.09
C VAL A 66 -10.26 -11.19 -32.03
N ILE A 67 -10.89 -10.07 -32.36
CA ILE A 67 -11.10 -8.94 -31.44
C ILE A 67 -12.48 -9.06 -30.82
N VAL A 68 -12.54 -9.00 -29.49
CA VAL A 68 -13.77 -9.10 -28.71
C VAL A 68 -13.89 -7.84 -27.86
N ALA A 69 -14.95 -7.07 -28.07
CA ALA A 69 -15.28 -5.94 -27.20
C ALA A 69 -16.01 -6.47 -25.97
N ALA A 70 -15.48 -6.17 -24.78
CA ALA A 70 -16.09 -6.55 -23.51
C ALA A 70 -16.31 -5.31 -22.65
N ARG A 71 -17.53 -5.18 -22.11
CA ARG A 71 -17.87 -4.21 -21.08
C ARG A 71 -17.65 -4.85 -19.73
N TYR A 72 -16.78 -4.26 -18.93
CA TYR A 72 -16.46 -4.74 -17.59
C TYR A 72 -16.76 -3.69 -16.54
N GLN A 73 -17.04 -4.14 -15.32
CA GLN A 73 -17.21 -3.32 -14.14
C GLN A 73 -15.94 -3.44 -13.28
N ALA A 74 -15.38 -2.32 -12.84
CA ALA A 74 -14.14 -2.31 -12.07
C ALA A 74 -14.17 -1.30 -10.93
N ILE A 75 -13.37 -1.58 -9.91
CA ILE A 75 -13.02 -0.64 -8.85
C ILE A 75 -11.85 0.20 -9.33
N THR A 76 -12.01 1.52 -9.34
CA THR A 76 -10.92 2.44 -9.63
C THR A 76 -10.59 3.33 -8.44
N PHE A 77 -9.34 3.76 -8.36
CA PHE A 77 -8.87 4.76 -7.43
C PHE A 77 -8.50 6.03 -8.20
N LYS A 78 -9.26 7.09 -8.01
CA LYS A 78 -9.03 8.40 -8.61
C LYS A 78 -8.96 9.46 -7.51
N PRO A 79 -7.77 10.01 -7.22
CA PRO A 79 -7.61 11.08 -6.25
C PRO A 79 -8.01 12.44 -6.84
N PHE A 80 -8.46 13.35 -5.99
CA PHE A 80 -8.82 14.72 -6.40
C PHE A 80 -7.98 15.75 -5.67
N LYS A 81 -7.89 16.94 -6.28
CA LYS A 81 -7.39 18.12 -5.58
C LYS A 81 -8.26 18.40 -4.36
N ASP A 82 -7.62 18.81 -3.27
CA ASP A 82 -8.21 19.15 -1.98
C ASP A 82 -8.87 17.97 -1.24
N GLU A 83 -8.67 16.73 -1.72
CA GLU A 83 -9.09 15.53 -1.02
C GLU A 83 -8.18 15.25 0.19
N VAL A 84 -8.78 14.90 1.33
CA VAL A 84 -8.05 14.46 2.53
C VAL A 84 -7.93 12.93 2.51
N LEU A 85 -6.70 12.43 2.62
CA LEU A 85 -6.38 11.01 2.58
C LEU A 85 -5.44 10.64 3.72
N ASP A 86 -5.60 9.43 4.22
CA ASP A 86 -4.65 8.80 5.12
C ASP A 86 -3.58 8.09 4.25
N ALA A 87 -2.33 8.17 4.69
CA ALA A 87 -1.16 7.71 3.96
C ALA A 87 -0.15 7.08 4.92
N VAL A 88 0.69 6.18 4.40
CA VAL A 88 1.82 5.63 5.13
C VAL A 88 3.09 6.31 4.64
N ILE A 89 3.93 6.81 5.55
CA ILE A 89 5.20 7.44 5.22
C ILE A 89 6.18 6.37 4.72
N THR A 90 6.71 6.54 3.51
CA THR A 90 7.66 5.60 2.90
C THR A 90 9.11 6.06 3.01
N ASP A 91 9.35 7.38 3.02
CA ASP A 91 10.68 7.96 3.11
C ASP A 91 10.63 9.38 3.67
N VAL A 92 11.68 9.80 4.36
CA VAL A 92 11.79 11.11 5.02
C VAL A 92 13.15 11.71 4.72
N ASN A 93 13.17 12.96 4.24
CA ASN A 93 14.40 13.65 3.87
C ASN A 93 14.35 15.14 4.23
N LYS A 94 15.47 15.84 4.07
CA LYS A 94 15.58 17.28 4.37
C LYS A 94 14.60 18.16 3.57
N LEU A 95 14.15 17.69 2.40
CA LEU A 95 13.23 18.42 1.52
C LEU A 95 11.76 18.21 1.87
N GLY A 96 11.42 17.17 2.66
CA GLY A 96 10.05 16.80 2.98
C GLY A 96 9.91 15.31 3.27
N LEU A 97 8.72 14.78 3.01
CA LEU A 97 8.40 13.37 3.19
C LEU A 97 7.70 12.80 1.96
N PHE A 98 8.00 11.54 1.68
CA PHE A 98 7.27 10.73 0.72
C PHE A 98 6.31 9.83 1.49
N ALA A 99 5.06 9.81 1.05
CA ALA A 99 4.01 8.97 1.60
C ALA A 99 3.25 8.28 0.48
N GLN A 100 2.57 7.19 0.83
CA GLN A 100 1.83 6.38 -0.12
C GLN A 100 0.37 6.22 0.34
N CYS A 101 -0.57 6.62 -0.51
CA CYS A 101 -2.01 6.40 -0.35
C CYS A 101 -2.44 5.28 -1.31
N GLY A 102 -2.34 4.01 -0.90
CA GLY A 102 -2.60 2.87 -1.79
C GLY A 102 -1.65 2.89 -3.00
N PRO A 103 -2.13 3.01 -4.25
CA PRO A 103 -1.24 3.09 -5.43
C PRO A 103 -0.68 4.50 -5.70
N LEU A 104 -1.17 5.54 -5.01
CA LEU A 104 -0.75 6.93 -5.23
C LEU A 104 0.50 7.25 -4.42
N LYS A 105 1.51 7.79 -5.10
CA LYS A 105 2.70 8.37 -4.46
C LYS A 105 2.46 9.85 -4.20
N VAL A 106 2.68 10.25 -2.95
CA VAL A 106 2.47 11.62 -2.47
C VAL A 106 3.78 12.17 -1.94
N PHE A 107 4.08 13.42 -2.30
CA PHE A 107 5.18 14.18 -1.73
C PHE A 107 4.64 15.36 -0.95
N VAL A 108 5.07 15.49 0.31
CA VAL A 108 4.78 16.65 1.16
C VAL A 108 6.09 17.41 1.33
N SER A 109 6.16 18.60 0.74
CA SER A 109 7.37 19.43 0.83
C SER A 109 7.54 20.00 2.23
N ARG A 110 8.77 20.36 2.61
CA ARG A 110 9.07 21.01 3.89
C ARG A 110 8.27 22.29 4.13
N ALA A 111 7.92 23.02 3.07
CA ALA A 111 7.08 24.22 3.13
C ALA A 111 5.59 23.91 3.40
N SER A 112 5.17 22.67 3.16
CA SER A 112 3.80 22.19 3.39
C SER A 112 3.66 21.41 4.71
N LEU A 113 4.75 21.35 5.49
CA LEU A 113 4.77 20.91 6.89
C LEU A 113 4.61 22.12 7.81
N PRO A 114 4.03 21.96 9.01
CA PRO A 114 4.09 22.98 10.05
C PRO A 114 5.54 23.42 10.29
N PRO A 115 5.79 24.72 10.56
CA PRO A 115 7.14 25.25 10.69
C PRO A 115 7.93 24.62 11.84
N SER A 116 7.22 24.06 12.82
CA SER A 116 7.72 23.46 14.04
C SER A 116 8.44 22.12 13.83
N PHE A 117 8.07 21.35 12.81
CA PHE A 117 8.78 20.12 12.44
C PHE A 117 10.19 20.39 11.88
N VAL A 118 11.20 19.77 12.48
CA VAL A 118 12.60 19.85 12.06
C VAL A 118 13.09 18.46 11.65
N TYR A 119 13.86 18.42 10.56
CA TYR A 119 14.52 17.18 10.13
C TYR A 119 15.69 16.86 11.04
N GLN A 120 15.74 15.64 11.57
CA GLN A 120 16.82 15.14 12.42
C GLN A 120 17.50 13.96 11.74
N ASP A 121 18.83 14.05 11.65
CA ASP A 121 19.72 13.05 10.99
C ASP A 121 20.32 12.07 12.02
N ASP A 122 19.88 12.12 13.28
CA ASP A 122 20.53 11.40 14.39
C ASP A 122 20.24 9.89 14.41
N SER A 123 19.27 9.44 13.61
CA SER A 123 18.91 8.03 13.48
C SER A 123 19.43 7.45 12.17
N ALA A 124 19.66 6.13 12.11
CA ALA A 124 20.03 5.44 10.87
C ALA A 124 19.00 5.63 9.73
N VAL A 125 17.77 6.05 10.08
CA VAL A 125 16.69 6.45 9.19
C VAL A 125 16.27 7.87 9.62
N GLY A 126 16.28 8.83 8.69
CA GLY A 126 15.92 10.22 8.98
C GLY A 126 14.48 10.35 9.49
N CYS A 127 14.23 11.32 10.37
CA CYS A 127 12.89 11.62 10.87
C CYS A 127 12.59 13.13 10.86
N MET A 128 11.31 13.49 10.84
CA MET A 128 10.84 14.86 11.04
C MET A 128 10.15 14.94 12.41
N THR A 129 10.65 15.78 13.32
CA THR A 129 10.13 15.86 14.70
C THR A 129 9.83 17.29 15.11
N ASP A 130 8.80 17.46 15.92
CA ASP A 130 8.49 18.72 16.64
C ASP A 130 8.77 18.60 18.15
N GLY A 131 9.58 17.62 18.55
CA GLY A 131 9.90 17.31 19.95
C GLY A 131 8.86 16.44 20.67
N GLU A 132 7.57 16.61 20.38
CA GLU A 132 6.50 15.75 20.92
C GLU A 132 6.09 14.62 19.97
N VAL A 133 6.07 14.91 18.67
CA VAL A 133 5.63 13.96 17.65
C VAL A 133 6.71 13.77 16.60
N GLU A 134 6.95 12.51 16.25
CA GLU A 134 7.93 12.10 15.26
C GLU A 134 7.25 11.47 14.05
N LEU A 135 7.56 11.98 12.86
CA LEU A 135 7.19 11.42 11.58
C LEU A 135 8.35 10.56 11.09
N ARG A 136 8.16 9.24 11.15
CA ARG A 136 9.13 8.24 10.70
C ARG A 136 8.55 7.43 9.54
N VAL A 137 9.41 6.67 8.87
CA VAL A 137 8.98 5.63 7.93
C VAL A 137 8.01 4.69 8.64
N ASP A 138 7.01 4.20 7.92
CA ASP A 138 5.91 3.35 8.39
C ASP A 138 4.92 4.01 9.37
N SER A 139 5.01 5.32 9.58
CA SER A 139 4.01 6.06 10.36
C SER A 139 2.80 6.45 9.52
N ASP A 140 1.61 6.37 10.12
CA ASP A 140 0.35 6.81 9.51
C ASP A 140 0.18 8.32 9.62
N ILE A 141 -0.14 8.96 8.50
CA ILE A 141 -0.31 10.41 8.40
C ILE A 141 -1.57 10.77 7.60
N ARG A 142 -2.32 11.74 8.11
CA ARG A 142 -3.44 12.36 7.40
C ARG A 142 -2.95 13.59 6.66
N LEU A 143 -3.21 13.64 5.36
CA LEU A 143 -2.76 14.73 4.49
C LEU A 143 -3.89 15.22 3.59
N ARG A 144 -3.78 16.46 3.11
CA ARG A 144 -4.69 17.03 2.11
C ARG A 144 -3.94 17.24 0.79
N LEU A 145 -4.47 16.71 -0.30
CA LEU A 145 -3.87 16.83 -1.62
C LEU A 145 -3.99 18.27 -2.13
N LEU A 146 -2.87 18.89 -2.52
CA LEU A 146 -2.85 20.22 -3.15
C LEU A 146 -2.96 20.14 -4.68
N GLY A 147 -2.59 19.00 -5.24
CA GLY A 147 -2.63 18.77 -6.68
C GLY A 147 -2.23 17.34 -7.04
N VAL A 148 -2.79 16.84 -8.14
CA VAL A 148 -2.49 15.53 -8.70
C VAL A 148 -1.93 15.73 -10.10
N ARG A 149 -0.75 15.17 -10.36
CA ARG A 149 -0.07 15.16 -11.66
C ARG A 149 -0.10 13.74 -12.22
N TYR A 150 -0.43 13.64 -13.50
CA TYR A 150 -0.28 12.40 -14.25
C TYR A 150 1.11 12.35 -14.90
N ASP A 151 1.78 11.21 -14.79
CA ASP A 151 3.04 10.96 -15.47
C ASP A 151 3.05 9.54 -16.05
N SER A 152 2.96 9.47 -17.38
CA SER A 152 3.02 8.24 -18.19
C SER A 152 1.95 7.19 -17.86
N MET A 153 2.14 6.41 -16.80
CA MET A 153 1.23 5.35 -16.31
C MET A 153 1.05 5.44 -14.78
N ASN A 154 1.49 6.52 -14.16
CA ASN A 154 1.45 6.73 -12.72
C ASN A 154 0.82 8.08 -12.36
N LEU A 155 0.25 8.17 -11.17
CA LEU A 155 -0.15 9.40 -10.54
C LEU A 155 0.85 9.78 -9.45
N PHE A 156 1.17 11.06 -9.42
CA PHE A 156 1.93 11.68 -8.35
C PHE A 156 1.10 12.81 -7.78
N ALA A 157 1.11 12.98 -6.46
CA ALA A 157 0.44 14.10 -5.83
C ALA A 157 1.39 14.90 -4.94
N ILE A 158 1.07 16.18 -4.82
CA ILE A 158 1.65 17.05 -3.79
C ILE A 158 0.59 17.26 -2.71
N ALA A 159 1.00 17.32 -1.46
CA ALA A 159 0.08 17.45 -0.33
C ALA A 159 0.61 18.36 0.77
N THR A 160 -0.29 18.74 1.68
CA THR A 160 -0.01 19.53 2.89
C THR A 160 -0.51 18.82 4.13
N ILE A 161 0.17 19.06 5.25
CA ILE A 161 -0.31 18.74 6.60
C ILE A 161 -0.37 19.98 7.50
N ASN A 162 -0.06 21.16 6.96
CA ASN A 162 -0.04 22.43 7.69
C ASN A 162 -1.44 23.06 7.82
N GLU A 163 -2.43 22.25 8.18
CA GLU A 163 -3.81 22.70 8.43
C GLU A 163 -4.40 21.95 9.61
N SER A 164 -5.50 22.48 10.15
CA SER A 164 -6.20 21.86 11.28
C SER A 164 -6.63 20.43 10.97
N TYR A 165 -6.46 19.53 11.95
CA TYR A 165 -6.83 18.11 11.88
C TYR A 165 -6.06 17.27 10.85
N LEU A 166 -4.97 17.80 10.28
CA LEU A 166 -4.00 17.05 9.48
C LEU A 166 -2.78 16.68 10.32
N GLY A 167 -1.96 15.77 9.79
CA GLY A 167 -0.74 15.29 10.43
C GLY A 167 -0.85 13.86 10.95
N PRO A 168 0.02 13.45 11.87
CA PRO A 168 0.14 12.07 12.32
C PRO A 168 -1.14 11.56 12.99
N ILE A 169 -1.47 10.30 12.72
CA ILE A 169 -2.68 9.65 13.24
C ILE A 169 -2.27 8.74 14.39
N HIS A 170 -2.69 9.07 15.61
CA HIS A 170 -2.49 8.18 16.75
C HIS A 170 -3.59 7.11 16.76
N HIS A 171 -3.26 5.91 16.30
CA HIS A 171 -4.07 4.74 16.62
C HIS A 171 -3.88 4.42 18.11
N SER A 172 -4.82 4.88 18.95
CA SER A 172 -4.92 4.36 20.32
C SER A 172 -5.23 2.87 20.21
N ASN A 173 -4.21 2.03 20.36
CA ASN A 173 -4.38 0.58 20.38
C ASN A 173 -5.22 0.21 21.61
N LEU A 174 -6.53 0.05 21.41
CA LEU A 174 -7.46 -0.48 22.42
C LEU A 174 -7.39 -2.02 22.51
N GLY A 175 -6.35 -2.65 21.94
CA GLY A 175 -6.05 -4.07 22.09
C GLY A 175 -4.64 -4.24 22.62
N THR A 176 -4.52 -4.94 23.76
CA THR A 176 -3.29 -5.32 24.46
C THR A 176 -2.76 -4.29 25.47
N GLN A 177 -3.57 -3.94 26.47
CA GLN A 177 -2.97 -3.70 27.79
C GLN A 177 -2.46 -5.04 28.32
N SER A 178 -1.14 -5.23 28.28
CA SER A 178 -0.49 -6.23 29.11
C SER A 178 -0.68 -5.82 30.58
N ASN A 179 -1.43 -6.63 31.32
CA ASN A 179 -1.61 -6.54 32.78
C ASN A 179 -0.26 -6.78 33.51
N ALA A 180 0.69 -5.86 33.41
CA ALA A 180 1.99 -5.97 34.07
C ALA A 180 2.20 -4.95 35.22
N ALA A 181 1.24 -4.06 35.50
CA ALA A 181 1.43 -2.97 36.47
C ALA A 181 0.44 -2.98 37.65
N LEU A 182 -0.25 -4.09 37.96
CA LEU A 182 -1.24 -4.13 39.05
C LEU A 182 -0.99 -5.16 40.17
N PHE A 183 0.10 -5.92 40.14
CA PHE A 183 0.49 -6.78 41.27
C PHE A 183 1.99 -6.69 41.50
N GLY A 184 2.37 -6.00 42.58
CA GLY A 184 3.77 -5.92 42.99
C GLY A 184 4.04 -5.04 44.21
N GLY A 185 3.09 -4.95 45.14
CA GLY A 185 3.30 -4.37 46.45
C GLY A 185 2.79 -5.33 47.52
N LEU A 186 3.69 -6.11 48.12
CA LEU A 186 3.63 -6.63 49.50
C LEU A 186 4.81 -7.59 49.78
N GLY A 187 5.70 -7.10 50.66
CA GLY A 187 6.44 -7.81 51.72
C GLY A 187 6.90 -9.26 51.59
N ALA A 188 8.23 -9.42 51.65
CA ALA A 188 9.02 -10.28 52.54
C ALA A 188 8.71 -11.78 52.71
N ALA A 189 9.68 -12.64 52.35
CA ALA A 189 10.22 -13.70 53.22
C ALA A 189 11.49 -14.32 52.61
N SER A 190 12.50 -14.51 53.47
CA SER A 190 13.75 -15.22 53.25
C SER A 190 13.55 -16.73 53.03
N SER A 191 14.35 -17.35 52.15
CA SER A 191 14.89 -18.70 52.36
C SER A 191 16.00 -18.98 51.36
N ASP A 192 17.14 -19.43 51.89
CA ASP A 192 18.26 -20.02 51.20
C ASP A 192 17.83 -21.13 50.24
N TYR A 193 18.38 -21.18 49.03
CA TYR A 193 18.59 -22.45 48.33
C TYR A 193 19.72 -22.38 47.31
N VAL A 194 20.52 -23.45 47.34
CA VAL A 194 21.85 -23.66 46.76
C VAL A 194 21.79 -23.99 45.26
N SER A 195 22.71 -23.44 44.49
CA SER A 195 22.90 -23.72 43.05
C SER A 195 23.43 -25.14 42.80
N PRO A 196 22.86 -25.92 41.85
CA PRO A 196 23.53 -27.08 41.30
C PRO A 196 24.18 -26.78 39.93
N GLN A 197 25.38 -27.34 39.78
CA GLN A 197 26.28 -27.24 38.63
C GLN A 197 25.73 -27.93 37.36
N SER A 198 26.14 -27.40 36.20
CA SER A 198 25.93 -27.97 34.86
C SER A 198 26.77 -29.24 34.62
N PRO A 199 26.22 -30.32 34.03
CA PRO A 199 27.03 -31.44 33.54
C PRO A 199 27.47 -31.22 32.08
N SER A 200 28.74 -31.52 31.82
CA SER A 200 29.39 -31.50 30.50
C SER A 200 29.00 -32.73 29.66
N LEU A 201 28.67 -32.49 28.39
CA LEU A 201 28.34 -33.53 27.41
C LEU A 201 29.58 -33.94 26.59
N HIS A 202 29.98 -35.20 26.74
CA HIS A 202 30.94 -35.90 25.87
C HIS A 202 30.23 -36.42 24.62
N SER A 203 30.83 -36.25 23.44
CA SER A 203 30.39 -36.83 22.16
C SER A 203 30.96 -38.24 21.93
N PRO A 204 30.23 -39.14 21.27
CA PRO A 204 30.81 -40.35 20.69
C PRO A 204 30.89 -40.31 19.17
N HIS A 205 32.01 -40.83 18.66
CA HIS A 205 32.33 -41.10 17.26
C HIS A 205 31.41 -42.15 16.63
N SER A 206 31.08 -41.95 15.35
CA SER A 206 30.52 -42.98 14.44
C SER A 206 31.59 -43.48 13.47
N PRO A 207 31.61 -44.77 13.07
CA PRO A 207 32.44 -45.27 11.98
C PRO A 207 31.68 -45.26 10.65
N ALA A 208 32.39 -45.01 9.56
CA ALA A 208 31.90 -45.14 8.19
C ALA A 208 32.61 -46.30 7.47
N LEU A 209 31.82 -47.05 6.69
CA LEU A 209 32.25 -47.79 5.50
C LEU A 209 32.43 -46.80 4.34
#